data_AF-A0A0R1KT14-F1
#
_entry.id   AF-A0A0R1KT14-F1
#
_cell.length_a   1.000
_cell.length_b   1.000
_cell.length_c   1.000
_cell.angle_alpha   90.00
_cell.angle_beta   90.00
_cell.angle_gamma   90.00
#
_symmetry.space_group_name_H-M   'P 1'
#
loop_
_entity.id
_entity.type
_entity.pdbx_description
1 polymer ?
#
loop_
_entity_poly.entity_id
_entity_poly.type
_entity_poly.pdbx_seq_one_letter_code
_entity_poly.pdbx_strand_id
1 'polypeptide(L)'
;MKKFIYNCLNKFSKFVSPALLATILAAIISGILLFIPPIHGLADNGDFYRSILSNGIYRLPTSYSQYSDFVITKFGIMQYFNENNVSVLSSQTLFIQLALLLNKIFYSRTIFDIRFMGLVYYLFYLGGIYLLTNAFVRPYRKVKSYVMALLIVFIFADSAYTLYFNSFFATKCLFEKMANDFFIFHFDYLADY
;
A
#
# COMPACT_ATOMS: atom_id res chain seq x y z
N MET A 1 -35.67 -5.07 19.16
CA MET A 1 -34.38 -5.34 18.46
C MET A 1 -33.63 -4.08 17.99
N LYS A 2 -34.20 -3.22 17.11
CA LYS A 2 -33.52 -2.01 16.59
C LYS A 2 -32.96 -1.05 17.66
N LYS A 3 -33.74 -0.80 18.72
CA LYS A 3 -33.36 0.12 19.83
C LYS A 3 -32.17 -0.40 20.66
N PHE A 4 -32.07 -1.73 20.81
CA PHE A 4 -30.97 -2.38 21.52
C PHE A 4 -29.66 -2.28 20.74
N ILE A 5 -29.70 -2.61 19.43
CA ILE A 5 -28.54 -2.49 18.53
C ILE A 5 -28.05 -1.04 18.46
N TYR A 6 -28.96 -0.08 18.34
CA TYR A 6 -28.62 1.34 18.33
C TYR A 6 -27.91 1.78 19.62
N ASN A 7 -28.43 1.39 20.79
CA ASN A 7 -27.82 1.73 22.08
C ASN A 7 -26.43 1.10 22.24
N CYS A 8 -26.23 -0.12 21.75
CA CYS A 8 -24.94 -0.80 21.80
C CYS A 8 -23.90 -0.09 20.90
N LEU A 9 -24.27 0.23 19.65
CA LEU A 9 -23.43 0.99 18.71
C LEU A 9 -23.08 2.39 19.24
N ASN A 10 -24.02 3.06 19.91
CA ASN A 10 -23.79 4.38 20.47
C ASN A 10 -22.89 4.35 21.73
N LYS A 11 -22.83 3.22 22.44
CA LYS A 11 -21.88 3.02 23.53
C LYS A 11 -20.48 2.73 22.99
N PHE A 12 -20.38 1.94 21.91
CA PHE A 12 -19.12 1.65 21.21
C PHE A 12 -18.50 2.91 20.59
N SER A 13 -19.33 3.81 20.03
CA SER A 13 -18.86 5.05 19.39
C SER A 13 -18.17 6.06 20.32
N LYS A 14 -18.27 5.86 21.64
CA LYS A 14 -17.54 6.63 22.64
C LYS A 14 -16.08 6.20 22.76
N PHE A 15 -15.75 4.95 22.45
CA PHE A 15 -14.41 4.38 22.63
C PHE A 15 -13.59 4.37 21.35
N VAL A 16 -14.22 4.10 20.20
CA VAL A 16 -13.53 3.97 18.92
C VAL A 16 -14.04 5.02 17.94
N SER A 17 -13.15 5.72 17.23
CA SER A 17 -13.58 6.62 16.15
C SER A 17 -13.80 5.80 14.87
N PRO A 18 -14.76 6.18 14.00
CA PRO A 18 -14.97 5.44 12.73
C PRO A 18 -13.72 5.40 11.86
N ALA A 19 -12.92 6.48 11.87
CA ALA A 19 -11.63 6.52 11.18
C ALA A 19 -10.62 5.51 11.76
N LEU A 20 -10.53 5.41 13.08
CA LEU A 20 -9.64 4.45 13.74
C LEU A 20 -10.09 3.01 13.48
N LEU A 21 -11.40 2.74 13.49
CA LEU A 21 -11.94 1.44 13.11
C LEU A 21 -11.56 1.07 11.68
N ALA A 22 -11.79 1.99 10.72
CA ALA A 22 -11.44 1.77 9.32
C ALA A 22 -9.96 1.45 9.16
N THR A 23 -9.09 2.23 9.79
CA THR A 23 -7.64 1.99 9.71
C THR A 23 -7.21 0.67 10.31
N ILE A 24 -7.80 0.24 11.43
CA ILE A 24 -7.44 -1.04 12.04
C ILE A 24 -7.87 -2.19 11.14
N LEU A 25 -9.08 -2.12 10.57
CA LEU A 25 -9.55 -3.15 9.64
C LEU A 25 -8.68 -3.20 8.37
N ALA A 26 -8.39 -2.04 7.76
CA ALA A 26 -7.51 -1.95 6.61
C ALA A 26 -6.08 -2.45 6.93
N ALA A 27 -5.58 -2.16 8.13
CA ALA A 27 -4.29 -2.64 8.61
C ALA A 27 -4.25 -4.17 8.72
N ILE A 28 -5.28 -4.78 9.31
CA ILE A 28 -5.34 -6.24 9.45
C ILE A 28 -5.42 -6.89 8.06
N ILE A 29 -6.35 -6.46 7.21
CA ILE A 29 -6.56 -7.06 5.88
C ILE A 29 -5.31 -6.90 4.99
N SER A 30 -4.83 -5.66 4.83
CA SER A 30 -3.69 -5.37 3.96
C SER A 30 -2.39 -5.93 4.54
N GLY A 31 -2.23 -5.90 5.87
CA GLY A 31 -1.06 -6.45 6.54
C GLY A 31 -0.94 -7.97 6.35
N ILE A 32 -2.05 -8.70 6.43
CA ILE A 32 -2.08 -10.13 6.12
C ILE A 32 -1.63 -10.35 4.67
N LEU A 33 -2.22 -9.65 3.71
CA LEU A 33 -1.91 -9.80 2.28
C LEU A 33 -0.45 -9.45 1.92
N LEU A 34 0.13 -8.46 2.59
CA LEU A 34 1.47 -7.94 2.26
C LEU A 34 2.60 -8.74 2.90
N PHE A 35 2.39 -9.28 4.10
CA PHE A 35 3.48 -9.80 4.93
C PHE A 35 3.37 -11.29 5.25
N ILE A 36 2.20 -11.91 5.10
CA ILE A 36 1.99 -13.34 5.34
C ILE A 36 2.08 -14.11 4.02
N PRO A 37 2.89 -15.18 3.92
CA PRO A 37 2.98 -15.99 2.71
C PRO A 37 1.62 -16.62 2.32
N PRO A 38 1.30 -16.75 1.02
CA PRO A 38 2.12 -16.37 -0.13
C PRO A 38 2.21 -14.85 -0.34
N ILE A 39 3.41 -14.34 -0.55
CA ILE A 39 3.60 -12.89 -0.74
C ILE A 39 3.08 -12.49 -2.11
N HIS A 40 2.14 -11.54 -2.12
CA HIS A 40 1.54 -11.02 -3.33
C HIS A 40 2.29 -9.80 -3.85
N GLY A 41 2.37 -9.69 -5.18
CA GLY A 41 3.04 -8.63 -5.91
C GLY A 41 2.78 -8.77 -7.41
N LEU A 42 3.14 -7.75 -8.17
CA LEU A 42 3.15 -7.76 -9.63
C LEU A 42 4.48 -8.29 -10.16
N ALA A 43 4.38 -9.08 -11.22
CA ALA A 43 5.53 -9.52 -11.99
C ALA A 43 6.19 -8.34 -12.71
N ASP A 44 7.49 -8.47 -12.97
CA ASP A 44 8.22 -7.45 -13.73
C ASP A 44 7.79 -7.47 -15.20
N ASN A 45 7.24 -6.36 -15.66
CA ASN A 45 6.81 -6.16 -17.05
C ASN A 45 7.91 -5.55 -17.94
N GLY A 46 9.15 -5.48 -17.47
CA GLY A 46 10.31 -4.94 -18.17
C GLY A 46 10.73 -3.53 -17.73
N ASP A 47 9.94 -2.85 -16.89
CA ASP A 47 10.25 -1.49 -16.45
C ASP A 47 10.95 -1.43 -15.08
N PHE A 48 10.89 -2.50 -14.27
CA PHE A 48 11.48 -2.47 -12.91
C PHE A 48 12.99 -2.26 -12.94
N TYR A 49 13.65 -2.69 -14.01
CA TYR A 49 15.09 -2.58 -14.19
C TYR A 49 15.60 -1.15 -13.93
N ARG A 50 14.89 -0.13 -14.42
CA ARG A 50 15.26 1.29 -14.23
C ARG A 50 15.17 1.68 -12.77
N SER A 51 14.10 1.28 -12.08
CA SER A 51 13.87 1.60 -10.66
C SER A 51 14.82 0.84 -9.73
N ILE A 52 15.15 -0.40 -10.05
CA ILE A 52 16.06 -1.25 -9.29
C ILE A 52 17.50 -0.73 -9.39
N LEU A 53 18.04 -0.61 -10.61
CA LEU A 53 19.43 -0.23 -10.81
C LEU A 53 19.73 1.20 -10.39
N SER A 54 18.86 2.16 -10.70
CA SER A 54 19.07 3.56 -10.27
C SER A 54 19.14 3.71 -8.75
N ASN A 55 18.54 2.77 -8.00
CA ASN A 55 18.56 2.76 -6.54
C ASN A 55 19.67 1.87 -5.94
N GLY A 56 20.58 1.34 -6.77
CA GLY A 56 21.68 0.49 -6.31
C GLY A 56 21.22 -0.89 -5.84
N ILE A 57 20.09 -1.36 -6.38
CA ILE A 57 19.55 -2.71 -6.17
C ILE A 57 19.81 -3.50 -7.44
N TYR A 58 19.97 -4.82 -7.35
CA TYR A 58 20.08 -5.69 -8.52
C TYR A 58 19.39 -7.03 -8.26
N ARG A 59 19.04 -7.77 -9.33
CA ARG A 59 18.49 -9.12 -9.21
C ARG A 59 19.57 -10.11 -8.81
N LEU A 60 19.30 -10.96 -7.83
CA LEU A 60 20.25 -12.00 -7.44
C LEU A 60 20.42 -13.00 -8.60
N PRO A 61 21.67 -13.43 -8.89
CA PRO A 61 21.92 -14.39 -9.96
C PRO A 61 21.21 -15.71 -9.63
N THR A 62 20.49 -16.25 -10.61
CA THR A 62 19.81 -17.54 -10.51
C THR A 62 20.11 -18.36 -11.76
N SER A 63 19.98 -19.68 -11.66
CA SER A 63 20.24 -20.59 -12.78
C SER A 63 19.16 -20.58 -13.87
N TYR A 64 18.08 -19.82 -13.67
CA TYR A 64 16.93 -19.71 -14.59
C TYR A 64 16.48 -18.25 -14.74
N SER A 65 15.66 -17.96 -15.75
CA SER A 65 15.10 -16.63 -15.95
C SER A 65 14.00 -16.34 -14.93
N GLN A 66 14.26 -15.42 -14.00
CA GLN A 66 13.26 -14.94 -13.03
C GLN A 66 12.16 -14.07 -13.67
N TYR A 67 12.22 -13.82 -14.99
CA TYR A 67 11.18 -13.05 -15.69
C TYR A 67 9.80 -13.73 -15.62
N SER A 68 9.78 -15.06 -15.43
CA SER A 68 8.54 -15.84 -15.30
C SER A 68 8.06 -15.98 -13.86
N ASP A 69 8.83 -15.48 -12.88
CA ASP A 69 8.43 -15.54 -11.48
C ASP A 69 7.31 -14.53 -11.22
N PHE A 70 6.22 -14.98 -10.59
CA PHE A 70 5.11 -14.10 -10.25
C PHE A 70 5.53 -12.97 -9.31
N VAL A 71 6.35 -13.26 -8.29
CA VAL A 71 6.84 -12.26 -7.33
C VAL A 71 8.26 -12.60 -6.89
N ILE A 72 9.20 -11.70 -7.17
CA ILE A 72 10.57 -11.77 -6.65
C ILE A 72 10.61 -10.96 -5.35
N THR A 73 10.95 -11.62 -4.24
CA THR A 73 10.97 -10.97 -2.92
C THR A 73 12.36 -10.52 -2.46
N LYS A 74 13.42 -11.10 -3.04
CA LYS A 74 14.81 -10.89 -2.61
C LYS A 74 15.66 -10.34 -3.74
N PHE A 75 16.41 -9.30 -3.42
CA PHE A 75 17.31 -8.60 -4.34
C PHE A 75 18.67 -8.38 -3.67
N GLY A 76 19.71 -8.17 -4.47
CA GLY A 76 21.02 -7.77 -3.99
C GLY A 76 21.13 -6.25 -3.85
N ILE A 77 21.95 -5.79 -2.92
CA ILE A 77 22.31 -4.39 -2.75
C ILE A 77 23.74 -4.20 -3.25
N MET A 78 23.94 -3.26 -4.18
CA MET A 78 25.26 -2.93 -4.72
C MET A 78 26.17 -2.40 -3.59
N GLN A 79 27.37 -2.98 -3.48
CA GLN A 79 28.37 -2.60 -2.47
C GLN A 79 29.44 -1.66 -3.04
N TYR A 80 29.51 -1.55 -4.36
CA TYR A 80 30.49 -0.75 -5.09
C TYR A 80 29.81 0.36 -5.88
N PHE A 81 30.61 1.17 -6.56
CA PHE A 81 30.13 2.27 -7.39
C PHE A 81 29.08 1.78 -8.40
N ASN A 82 27.98 2.54 -8.50
CA ASN A 82 26.89 2.27 -9.42
C ASN A 82 26.94 3.27 -10.57
N GLU A 83 27.40 2.82 -11.73
CA GLU A 83 27.44 3.60 -12.97
C GLU A 83 26.04 3.96 -13.50
N ASN A 84 25.03 3.17 -13.14
CA ASN A 84 23.63 3.39 -13.50
C ASN A 84 22.89 4.23 -12.45
N ASN A 85 23.61 4.88 -11.52
CA ASN A 85 23.06 5.85 -10.59
C ASN A 85 22.74 7.15 -11.34
N VAL A 86 21.80 7.07 -12.27
CA VAL A 86 21.18 8.24 -12.86
C VAL A 86 20.22 8.75 -11.78
N SER A 87 20.55 9.89 -11.20
CA SER A 87 19.72 10.62 -10.22
C SER A 87 18.41 11.11 -10.85
N VAL A 88 17.59 10.20 -11.36
CA VAL A 88 16.21 10.49 -11.70
C VAL A 88 15.48 10.58 -10.37
N LEU A 89 15.41 11.81 -9.85
CA LEU A 89 14.61 12.15 -8.68
C LEU A 89 13.14 11.91 -9.01
N SER A 90 12.69 10.70 -8.74
CA SER A 90 11.29 10.31 -8.81
C SER A 90 10.75 10.11 -7.39
N SER A 91 9.45 10.30 -7.21
CA SER A 91 8.79 9.98 -5.94
C SER A 91 9.02 8.51 -5.56
N GLN A 92 9.07 7.60 -6.54
CA GLN A 92 9.32 6.18 -6.32
C GLN A 92 10.71 5.94 -5.73
N THR A 93 11.74 6.63 -6.23
CA THR A 93 13.11 6.56 -5.71
C THR A 93 13.14 6.89 -4.22
N LEU A 94 12.39 7.91 -3.75
CA LEU A 94 12.34 8.25 -2.33
C LEU A 94 11.79 7.10 -1.47
N PHE A 95 10.72 6.44 -1.92
CA PHE A 95 10.15 5.29 -1.21
C PHE A 95 11.10 4.09 -1.21
N ILE A 96 11.77 3.82 -2.34
CA ILE A 96 12.76 2.74 -2.44
C ILE A 96 13.95 3.00 -1.51
N GLN A 97 14.49 4.22 -1.48
CA GLN A 97 15.61 4.58 -0.60
C GLN A 97 15.22 4.49 0.88
N LEU A 98 14.01 4.91 1.25
CA LEU A 98 13.50 4.75 2.62
C LEU A 98 13.37 3.26 2.98
N ALA A 99 12.84 2.44 2.08
CA ALA A 99 12.75 1.00 2.26
C ALA A 99 14.13 0.35 2.39
N LEU A 100 15.11 0.76 1.57
CA LEU A 100 16.49 0.31 1.66
C LEU A 100 17.13 0.66 3.00
N LEU A 101 16.91 1.88 3.49
CA LEU A 101 17.38 2.31 4.79
C LEU A 101 16.80 1.42 5.90
N LEU A 102 15.49 1.18 5.90
CA LEU A 102 14.84 0.31 6.88
C LEU A 102 15.36 -1.13 6.79
N ASN A 103 15.49 -1.68 5.57
CA ASN A 103 16.04 -3.01 5.35
C ASN A 103 17.48 -3.12 5.87
N LYS A 104 18.33 -2.11 5.66
CA LYS A 104 19.71 -2.07 6.15
C LYS A 104 19.81 -2.00 7.67
N ILE A 105 18.81 -1.40 8.34
CA ILE A 105 18.74 -1.32 9.81
C ILE A 105 18.23 -2.63 10.40
N PHE A 106 17.17 -3.22 9.84
CA PHE A 106 16.44 -4.30 10.49
C PHE A 106 16.67 -5.70 9.89
N TYR A 107 17.27 -5.81 8.70
CA TYR A 107 17.41 -7.10 8.00
C TYR A 107 18.82 -7.38 7.50
N SER A 108 19.29 -6.69 6.46
CA SER A 108 20.59 -6.95 5.85
C SER A 108 21.13 -5.76 5.08
N ARG A 109 22.46 -5.62 5.04
CA ARG A 109 23.16 -4.61 4.24
C ARG A 109 23.49 -5.07 2.82
N THR A 110 23.36 -6.36 2.55
CA THR A 110 23.70 -6.98 1.25
C THR A 110 22.49 -7.51 0.49
N ILE A 111 21.41 -7.85 1.20
CA ILE A 111 20.16 -8.37 0.61
C ILE A 111 19.03 -7.41 0.93
N PHE A 112 18.32 -6.98 -0.11
CA PHE A 112 17.09 -6.20 0.00
C PHE A 112 15.87 -7.12 -0.10
N ASP A 113 14.93 -6.99 0.84
CA ASP A 113 13.64 -7.65 0.81
C ASP A 113 12.53 -6.66 0.40
N ILE A 114 11.78 -7.01 -0.65
CA ILE A 114 10.74 -6.15 -1.23
C ILE A 114 9.65 -5.78 -0.21
N ARG A 115 9.45 -6.60 0.82
CA ARG A 115 8.45 -6.34 1.86
C ARG A 115 8.76 -5.10 2.69
N PHE A 116 10.01 -4.63 2.74
CA PHE A 116 10.31 -3.33 3.35
C PHE A 116 9.73 -2.17 2.55
N MET A 117 9.69 -2.30 1.22
CA MET A 117 8.97 -1.34 0.39
C MET A 117 7.46 -1.45 0.60
N GLY A 118 6.97 -2.69 0.72
CA GLY A 118 5.62 -3.00 1.17
C GLY A 118 5.23 -2.28 2.46
N LEU A 119 6.10 -2.34 3.47
CA LEU A 119 5.93 -1.68 4.77
C LEU A 119 5.87 -0.16 4.65
N VAL A 120 6.76 0.44 3.87
CA VAL A 120 6.77 1.89 3.66
C VAL A 120 5.43 2.32 3.05
N TYR A 121 5.02 1.73 1.92
CA TYR A 121 3.75 2.08 1.28
C TYR A 121 2.56 1.82 2.20
N TYR A 122 2.57 0.70 2.93
CA TYR A 122 1.55 0.34 3.90
C TYR A 122 1.35 1.41 4.98
N LEU A 123 2.42 1.97 5.55
CA LEU A 123 2.31 3.01 6.57
C LEU A 123 1.67 4.30 6.03
N PHE A 124 2.09 4.75 4.85
CA PHE A 124 1.49 5.92 4.19
C PHE A 124 0.03 5.66 3.81
N TYR A 125 -0.26 4.45 3.31
CA TYR A 125 -1.60 4.02 2.95
C TYR A 125 -2.54 4.05 4.15
N LEU A 126 -2.14 3.51 5.31
CA LEU A 126 -2.95 3.58 6.54
C LEU A 126 -3.19 5.02 7.01
N GLY A 127 -2.17 5.88 6.92
CA GLY A 127 -2.32 7.31 7.17
C GLY A 127 -3.35 7.94 6.23
N GLY A 128 -3.32 7.59 4.94
CA GLY A 128 -4.30 8.01 3.94
C GLY A 128 -5.72 7.57 4.28
N ILE A 129 -5.93 6.29 4.62
CA ILE A 129 -7.24 5.75 5.02
C ILE A 129 -7.78 6.47 6.27
N TYR A 130 -6.91 6.75 7.25
CA TYR A 130 -7.30 7.51 8.44
C TYR A 130 -7.83 8.89 8.07
N LEU A 131 -7.03 9.65 7.31
CA LEU A 131 -7.34 11.02 6.94
C LEU A 131 -8.58 11.09 6.05
N LEU A 132 -8.69 10.18 5.07
CA LEU A 132 -9.84 10.05 4.19
C LEU A 132 -11.10 9.78 4.98
N THR A 133 -11.11 8.71 5.80
CA THR A 133 -12.29 8.36 6.60
C THR A 133 -12.66 9.49 7.56
N ASN A 134 -11.67 10.11 8.19
CA ASN A 134 -11.88 11.23 9.10
C ASN A 134 -12.46 12.46 8.39
N ALA A 135 -12.07 12.74 7.13
CA ALA A 135 -12.62 13.82 6.33
C ALA A 135 -14.11 13.60 5.98
N PHE A 136 -14.48 12.38 5.59
CA PHE A 136 -15.88 12.05 5.26
C PHE A 136 -16.81 11.95 6.47
N VAL A 137 -16.27 11.63 7.64
CA VAL A 137 -17.06 11.34 8.85
C VAL A 137 -17.21 12.56 9.77
N ARG A 138 -16.26 13.50 9.78
CA ARG A 138 -16.35 14.69 10.66
C ARG A 138 -17.52 15.60 10.25
N PRO A 139 -18.24 16.20 11.21
CA PRO A 139 -18.09 16.13 12.67
C PRO A 139 -18.92 15.02 13.36
N TYR A 140 -19.63 14.17 12.63
CA TYR A 140 -20.68 13.32 13.20
C TYR A 140 -20.19 11.90 13.54
N ARG A 141 -20.31 11.48 14.80
CA ARG A 141 -20.13 10.08 15.23
C ARG A 141 -21.46 9.34 15.25
N LYS A 142 -22.10 9.22 14.10
CA LYS A 142 -23.40 8.54 13.94
C LYS A 142 -23.19 7.15 13.34
N VAL A 143 -24.21 6.29 13.42
CA VAL A 143 -24.20 4.96 12.80
C VAL A 143 -23.85 5.03 11.31
N LYS A 144 -24.35 6.04 10.59
CA LYS A 144 -24.02 6.28 9.17
C LYS A 144 -22.51 6.42 8.92
N SER A 145 -21.78 6.99 9.86
CA SER A 145 -20.33 7.18 9.77
C SER A 145 -19.56 5.86 9.83
N TYR A 146 -20.07 4.88 10.57
CA TYR A 146 -19.51 3.53 10.61
C TYR A 146 -19.78 2.76 9.32
N VAL A 147 -20.96 2.95 8.73
CA VAL A 147 -21.27 2.40 7.40
C VAL A 147 -20.31 2.97 6.37
N MET A 148 -20.09 4.30 6.38
CA MET A 148 -19.13 4.94 5.48
C MET A 148 -17.69 4.43 5.70
N ALA A 149 -17.27 4.28 6.96
CA ALA A 149 -15.96 3.72 7.31
C ALA A 149 -15.78 2.30 6.75
N LEU A 150 -16.80 1.44 6.86
CA LEU A 150 -16.76 0.08 6.32
C LEU A 150 -16.73 0.07 4.79
N LEU A 151 -17.48 0.97 4.12
CA LEU A 151 -17.43 1.10 2.66
C LEU A 151 -16.05 1.53 2.17
N ILE A 152 -15.41 2.49 2.85
CA ILE A 152 -14.03 2.89 2.54
C ILE A 152 -13.07 1.71 2.66
N VAL A 153 -13.16 0.94 3.75
CA VAL A 153 -12.32 -0.27 3.89
C VAL A 153 -12.59 -1.28 2.79
N PHE A 154 -13.86 -1.53 2.48
CA PHE A 154 -14.25 -2.50 1.46
C PHE A 154 -13.68 -2.15 0.08
N ILE A 155 -13.68 -0.86 -0.28
CA ILE A 155 -13.15 -0.38 -1.55
C ILE A 155 -11.62 -0.43 -1.53
N PHE A 156 -10.99 0.22 -0.54
CA PHE A 156 -9.55 0.46 -0.60
C PHE A 156 -8.68 -0.67 -0.05
N ALA A 157 -9.16 -1.48 0.90
CA ALA A 157 -8.40 -2.59 1.47
C ALA A 157 -8.38 -3.84 0.57
N ASP A 158 -8.71 -3.68 -0.72
CA ASP A 158 -8.63 -4.75 -1.71
C ASP A 158 -7.18 -5.08 -2.10
N SER A 159 -6.98 -6.35 -2.45
CA SER A 159 -5.80 -6.93 -3.07
C SER A 159 -5.31 -6.15 -4.30
N ALA A 160 -6.23 -5.59 -5.09
CA ALA A 160 -5.89 -4.83 -6.30
C ALA A 160 -4.93 -3.66 -6.03
N TYR A 161 -5.02 -3.00 -4.87
CA TYR A 161 -4.11 -1.92 -4.50
C TYR A 161 -2.85 -2.42 -3.82
N THR A 162 -3.00 -3.38 -2.90
CA THR A 162 -1.88 -3.88 -2.09
C THR A 162 -0.84 -4.65 -2.91
N LEU A 163 -1.23 -5.24 -4.04
CA LEU A 163 -0.32 -5.87 -5.01
C LEU A 163 0.83 -4.96 -5.46
N TYR A 164 0.58 -3.66 -5.60
CA TYR A 164 1.60 -2.71 -6.06
C TYR A 164 2.68 -2.44 -4.99
N PHE A 165 2.40 -2.69 -3.72
CA PHE A 165 3.30 -2.27 -2.63
C PHE A 165 4.57 -3.13 -2.57
N ASN A 166 4.45 -4.42 -2.93
CA ASN A 166 5.56 -5.36 -3.02
C ASN A 166 6.12 -5.43 -4.46
N SER A 167 6.13 -4.32 -5.19
CA SER A 167 6.55 -4.30 -6.60
C SER A 167 7.17 -2.97 -6.99
N PHE A 168 8.17 -2.99 -7.87
CA PHE A 168 8.86 -1.78 -8.32
C PHE A 168 8.05 -1.02 -9.40
N PHE A 169 6.74 -0.92 -9.23
CA PHE A 169 5.89 -0.08 -10.06
C PHE A 169 5.96 1.39 -9.63
N ALA A 170 5.94 2.31 -10.60
CA ALA A 170 5.97 3.73 -10.33
C ALA A 170 4.80 4.16 -9.44
N THR A 171 5.11 4.91 -8.36
CA THR A 171 4.12 5.46 -7.42
C THR A 171 2.97 6.22 -8.10
N LYS A 172 3.23 6.78 -9.29
CA LYS A 172 2.22 7.44 -10.13
C LYS A 172 1.05 6.50 -10.48
N CYS A 173 1.34 5.27 -10.89
CA CYS A 173 0.30 4.32 -11.32
C CYS A 173 -0.59 3.87 -10.15
N LEU A 174 -0.01 3.77 -8.94
CA LEU A 174 -0.77 3.47 -7.72
C LEU A 174 -1.75 4.60 -7.37
N PHE A 175 -1.28 5.85 -7.31
CA PHE A 175 -2.13 6.99 -7.01
C PHE A 175 -3.17 7.25 -8.10
N GLU A 176 -2.79 7.09 -9.37
CA GLU A 176 -3.72 7.20 -10.50
C GLU A 176 -4.83 6.16 -10.41
N LYS A 177 -4.50 4.90 -10.07
CA LYS A 177 -5.51 3.85 -9.90
C LYS A 177 -6.43 4.12 -8.70
N MET A 178 -5.87 4.53 -7.56
CA MET A 178 -6.66 4.94 -6.40
C MET A 178 -7.56 6.15 -6.70
N ALA A 179 -7.08 7.11 -7.49
CA ALA A 179 -7.83 8.30 -7.88
C ALA A 179 -8.95 7.95 -8.87
N ASN A 180 -8.67 7.16 -9.90
CA ASN A 180 -9.65 6.75 -10.89
C ASN A 180 -10.81 6.00 -10.24
N ASP A 181 -10.52 5.06 -9.34
CA ASP A 181 -11.57 4.31 -8.65
C ASP A 181 -12.39 5.24 -7.73
N PHE A 182 -11.76 6.21 -7.07
CA PHE A 182 -12.47 7.25 -6.33
C PHE A 182 -13.37 8.14 -7.23
N PHE A 183 -12.91 8.49 -8.44
CA PHE A 183 -13.66 9.32 -9.39
C PHE A 183 -14.81 8.58 -10.08
N ILE A 184 -14.65 7.28 -10.38
CA ILE A 184 -15.72 6.44 -10.95
C ILE A 184 -16.94 6.46 -10.02
N PHE A 185 -16.73 6.35 -8.70
CA PHE A 185 -17.83 6.47 -7.73
C PHE A 185 -18.43 7.88 -7.61
N HIS A 186 -17.73 8.93 -8.04
CA HIS A 186 -18.23 10.31 -7.99
C HIS A 186 -19.02 10.70 -9.23
N PHE A 187 -18.65 10.18 -10.41
CA PHE A 187 -19.30 10.52 -11.69
C PHE A 187 -20.52 9.65 -12.03
N ASP A 188 -20.57 8.39 -11.60
CA ASP A 188 -21.79 7.58 -11.77
C ASP A 188 -22.98 8.12 -10.96
N TYR A 189 -22.74 8.99 -9.96
CA TYR A 189 -23.79 9.67 -9.21
C TYR A 189 -24.28 10.98 -9.87
N LEU A 190 -23.55 11.48 -10.87
CA LEU A 190 -23.87 12.73 -11.59
C LEU A 190 -24.31 12.49 -13.05
N ALA A 191 -24.17 11.27 -13.57
CA ALA A 191 -24.62 10.91 -14.91
C ALA A 191 -26.12 10.57 -15.02
N ASP A 192 -26.82 10.45 -13.89
CA ASP A 192 -28.27 10.18 -13.79
C ASP A 192 -29.13 11.44 -13.50
N TYR A 193 -28.59 12.64 -13.76
CA TYR A 193 -29.36 13.91 -13.72
C TYR A 193 -29.21 14.74 -14.99
#